data_AF-A0A2M8KWB6-F1
#
_entry.id   AF-A0A2M8KWB6-F1
#
_cell.length_a   1.000
_cell.length_b   1.000
_cell.length_c   1.000
_cell.angle_alpha   90.00
_cell.angle_beta   90.00
_cell.angle_gamma   90.00
#
_symmetry.space_group_name_H-M   'P 1'
#
loop_
_entity.id
_entity.type
_entity.pdbx_description
1 polymer ?
#
loop_
_entity_poly.entity_id
_entity_poly.type
_entity_poly.pdbx_seq_one_letter_code
_entity_poly.pdbx_strand_id
1 'polypeptide(L)'
;MRIFFFIVIILLFFSVGWLGADAATYNLLAPLPGGTASIDTSNGFITYISQIFWFLLSAAGILAVLMLIFAGAEYVGAAGNPSVINDAKSRIFNAILGLLLALTAYLILITINPNLINLKLTVPPIPASVNP
;
A
#
# COMPACT_ATOMS: atom_id res chain seq x y z
N MET A 1 42.47 -1.97 -34.79
CA MET A 1 41.24 -1.47 -35.48
C MET A 1 39.96 -2.18 -35.02
N ARG A 2 39.93 -3.51 -34.88
CA ARG A 2 38.74 -4.28 -34.41
C ARG A 2 38.27 -3.93 -32.99
N ILE A 3 39.19 -3.75 -32.04
CA ILE A 3 38.86 -3.44 -30.64
C ILE A 3 38.34 -2.01 -30.45
N PHE A 4 38.83 -1.07 -31.28
CA PHE A 4 38.43 0.34 -31.25
C PHE A 4 36.98 0.52 -31.72
N PHE A 5 36.58 -0.24 -32.76
CA PHE A 5 35.20 -0.25 -33.26
C PHE A 5 34.20 -0.77 -32.21
N PHE A 6 34.59 -1.78 -31.42
CA PHE A 6 33.75 -2.34 -30.36
C PHE A 6 33.53 -1.36 -29.19
N ILE A 7 34.55 -0.57 -28.84
CA ILE A 7 34.48 0.45 -27.78
C ILE A 7 33.55 1.60 -28.19
N VAL A 8 33.58 2.02 -29.45
CA VAL A 8 32.69 3.07 -29.97
C VAL A 8 31.22 2.62 -29.96
N ILE A 9 30.94 1.35 -30.26
CA ILE A 9 29.60 0.77 -30.15
C ILE A 9 29.12 0.75 -28.69
N ILE A 10 29.96 0.33 -27.74
CA ILE A 10 29.61 0.35 -26.31
C ILE A 10 29.33 1.78 -25.82
N LEU A 11 30.11 2.77 -26.27
CA LEU A 11 29.88 4.18 -25.94
C LEU A 11 28.57 4.72 -26.53
N LEU A 12 28.21 4.33 -27.75
CA LEU A 12 26.92 4.69 -28.33
C LEU A 12 25.75 4.05 -27.57
N PHE A 13 25.86 2.77 -27.19
CA PHE A 13 24.86 2.09 -26.37
C PHE A 13 24.75 2.67 -24.95
N PHE A 14 25.85 3.14 -24.38
CA PHE A 14 25.84 3.84 -23.08
C PHE A 14 25.19 5.22 -23.18
N SER A 15 25.32 5.89 -24.33
CA SER A 15 24.70 7.20 -24.59
C SER A 15 23.19 7.14 -24.75
N VAL A 16 22.60 6.08 -25.31
CA VAL A 16 21.12 5.94 -25.39
C VAL A 16 20.49 5.48 -24.06
N GLY A 17 21.26 4.87 -23.17
CA GLY A 17 20.80 4.46 -21.83
C GLY A 17 20.57 5.60 -20.84
N TRP A 18 20.92 6.83 -21.22
CA TRP A 18 20.81 8.04 -20.40
C TRP A 18 20.10 9.18 -21.15
N LEU A 19 19.03 8.85 -21.87
CA LEU A 19 17.97 9.84 -22.08
C LEU A 19 17.13 9.80 -20.80
N GLY A 20 17.22 10.89 -20.03
CA GLY A 20 16.50 11.05 -18.78
C GLY A 20 15.07 10.54 -18.94
N ALA A 21 14.72 9.57 -18.10
CA ALA A 21 13.32 9.26 -17.87
C ALA A 21 12.73 10.52 -17.23
N ASP A 22 12.20 11.41 -18.06
CA ASP A 22 11.26 12.41 -17.63
C ASP A 22 10.24 11.67 -16.76
N ALA A 23 10.01 12.19 -15.55
CA ALA A 23 9.03 11.67 -14.62
C ALA A 23 7.64 11.87 -15.26
N ALA A 24 7.30 11.01 -16.22
CA ALA A 24 6.02 11.05 -16.88
C ALA A 24 4.99 10.84 -15.78
N THR A 25 4.08 11.80 -15.64
CA THR A 25 2.98 11.67 -14.69
C THR A 25 1.97 10.72 -15.34
N TYR A 26 1.86 9.51 -14.79
CA TYR A 26 0.91 8.52 -15.27
C TYR A 26 -0.46 8.76 -14.63
N ASN A 27 -1.46 9.05 -15.45
CA ASN A 27 -2.85 9.12 -14.99
C ASN A 27 -3.39 7.70 -14.79
N LEU A 28 -3.85 7.40 -13.57
CA LEU A 28 -4.41 6.10 -13.25
C LEU A 28 -5.72 5.89 -14.02
N LEU A 29 -5.85 4.75 -14.69
CA LEU A 29 -7.11 4.36 -15.34
C LEU A 29 -8.17 3.92 -14.33
N ALA A 30 -7.75 3.55 -13.11
CA ALA A 30 -8.61 3.16 -12.01
C ALA A 30 -8.13 3.81 -10.70
N PRO A 31 -8.36 5.12 -10.50
CA PRO A 31 -8.00 5.79 -9.26
C PRO A 31 -8.87 5.28 -8.10
N LEU A 32 -8.22 4.92 -6.99
CA LEU A 32 -8.91 4.46 -5.78
C LEU A 32 -9.58 5.64 -5.05
N PRO A 33 -10.76 5.46 -4.44
CA PRO A 33 -11.39 6.48 -3.61
C PRO A 33 -10.45 6.87 -2.45
N GLY A 34 -10.08 8.15 -2.37
CA GLY A 34 -9.13 8.67 -1.37
C GLY A 34 -7.65 8.56 -1.76
N GLY A 35 -7.32 8.06 -2.96
CA GLY A 35 -5.98 8.06 -3.55
C GLY A 35 -5.74 9.20 -4.54
N THR A 36 -4.49 9.37 -4.99
CA THR A 36 -4.11 10.35 -6.02
C THR A 36 -4.48 9.81 -7.40
N ALA A 37 -5.10 10.63 -8.25
CA ALA A 37 -5.51 10.22 -9.61
C ALA A 37 -4.32 10.08 -10.59
N SER A 38 -3.15 10.61 -10.20
CA SER A 38 -1.94 10.56 -10.98
C SER A 38 -0.78 10.12 -10.10
N ILE A 39 0.11 9.33 -10.66
CA ILE A 39 1.30 8.78 -10.01
C ILE A 39 2.53 9.02 -10.87
N ASP A 40 3.64 9.34 -10.21
CA ASP A 40 4.92 9.55 -10.87
C ASP A 40 5.47 8.21 -11.40
N THR A 41 5.88 8.11 -12.67
CA THR A 41 6.32 6.83 -13.25
C THR A 41 7.54 6.23 -12.51
N SER A 42 8.32 7.05 -11.81
CA SER A 42 9.48 6.58 -11.04
C SER A 42 9.08 5.84 -9.74
N ASN A 43 8.00 6.27 -9.07
CA ASN A 43 7.55 5.72 -7.77
C ASN A 43 6.07 5.32 -7.77
N GLY A 44 5.48 5.15 -8.95
CA GLY A 44 4.03 5.10 -9.08
C GLY A 44 3.43 3.79 -8.62
N PHE A 45 4.11 2.68 -8.91
CA PHE A 45 3.73 1.36 -8.38
C PHE A 45 3.72 1.34 -6.85
N ILE A 46 4.76 1.93 -6.26
CA ILE A 46 4.95 2.04 -4.81
C ILE A 46 3.80 2.87 -4.18
N THR A 47 3.50 4.01 -4.78
CA THR A 47 2.45 4.92 -4.31
C THR A 47 1.07 4.26 -4.39
N TYR A 48 0.80 3.54 -5.48
CA TYR A 48 -0.47 2.84 -5.69
C TYR A 48 -0.70 1.70 -4.68
N ILE A 49 0.34 0.90 -4.37
CA ILE A 49 0.23 -0.17 -3.36
C ILE A 49 0.01 0.39 -1.95
N SER A 50 0.68 1.49 -1.58
CA SER A 50 0.44 2.14 -0.29
C SER A 50 -1.00 2.64 -0.17
N GLN A 51 -1.56 3.21 -1.25
CA GLN A 51 -2.96 3.65 -1.28
C GLN A 51 -3.95 2.48 -1.13
N ILE A 52 -3.69 1.33 -1.77
CA ILE A 52 -4.48 0.11 -1.59
C ILE A 52 -4.47 -0.33 -0.13
N PHE A 53 -3.30 -0.35 0.51
CA PHE A 53 -3.18 -0.77 1.91
C PHE A 53 -4.03 0.10 2.85
N TRP A 54 -3.96 1.42 2.70
CA TRP A 54 -4.78 2.34 3.49
C TRP A 54 -6.28 2.20 3.21
N PHE A 55 -6.65 1.99 1.93
CA PHE A 55 -8.04 1.72 1.55
C PHE A 55 -8.57 0.46 2.23
N LEU A 56 -7.84 -0.66 2.16
CA LEU A 56 -8.24 -1.92 2.80
C LEU A 56 -8.32 -1.79 4.32
N LEU A 57 -7.38 -1.10 4.96
CA LEU A 57 -7.36 -0.93 6.41
C LEU A 57 -8.57 -0.10 6.88
N SER A 58 -8.91 0.96 6.16
CA SER A 58 -10.09 1.78 6.46
C SER A 58 -11.40 0.99 6.26
N ALA A 59 -11.50 0.22 5.17
CA ALA A 59 -12.65 -0.62 4.89
C ALA A 59 -12.84 -1.72 5.96
N ALA A 60 -11.74 -2.36 6.41
CA ALA A 60 -11.76 -3.33 7.48
C ALA A 60 -12.25 -2.73 8.81
N GLY A 61 -11.83 -1.50 9.13
CA GLY A 61 -12.30 -0.77 10.31
C GLY A 61 -13.80 -0.51 10.28
N ILE A 62 -14.33 -0.03 9.15
CA ILE A 62 -15.76 0.24 9.00
C ILE A 62 -16.58 -1.05 9.12
N LEU A 63 -16.16 -2.12 8.44
CA LEU A 63 -16.84 -3.42 8.49
C LEU A 63 -16.84 -4.02 9.90
N ALA A 64 -15.74 -3.88 10.64
CA ALA A 64 -15.66 -4.33 12.03
C ALA A 64 -16.67 -3.60 12.93
N VAL A 65 -16.79 -2.28 12.78
CA VAL A 65 -17.77 -1.48 13.56
C VAL A 65 -19.20 -1.89 13.21
N LEU A 66 -19.52 -2.08 11.94
CA LEU A 66 -20.86 -2.51 11.51
C LEU A 66 -21.23 -3.88 12.11
N MET A 67 -20.32 -4.86 12.05
CA MET A 67 -20.54 -6.18 12.63
C MET A 67 -20.71 -6.12 14.14
N LEU A 68 -19.98 -5.26 14.84
CA LEU A 68 -20.14 -5.04 16.28
C LEU A 68 -21.50 -4.44 16.63
N ILE A 69 -22.01 -3.50 15.82
CA ILE A 69 -23.35 -2.92 16.03
C ILE A 69 -24.42 -3.99 15.87
N PHE A 70 -24.38 -4.77 14.79
CA PHE A 70 -25.36 -5.83 14.55
C PHE A 70 -25.32 -6.92 15.61
N ALA A 71 -24.13 -7.41 15.96
CA ALA A 71 -23.97 -8.44 16.97
C ALA A 71 -24.30 -7.91 18.39
N GLY A 72 -24.04 -6.64 18.67
CA GLY A 72 -24.44 -5.98 19.91
C GLY A 72 -25.96 -5.85 20.04
N ALA A 73 -26.65 -5.47 18.96
CA ALA A 73 -28.10 -5.43 18.92
C ALA A 73 -28.71 -6.84 19.09
N GLU A 74 -28.14 -7.84 18.44
CA GLU A 74 -28.53 -9.26 18.57
C GLU A 74 -28.34 -9.78 20.00
N TYR A 75 -27.25 -9.40 20.67
CA TYR A 75 -26.98 -9.77 22.06
C TYR A 75 -28.02 -9.21 23.04
N VAL A 76 -28.36 -7.93 22.91
CA VAL A 76 -29.36 -7.27 23.78
C VAL A 76 -30.78 -7.77 23.48
N GLY A 77 -31.09 -8.01 22.20
CA GLY A 77 -32.39 -8.49 21.75
C GLY A 77 -32.68 -9.97 22.03
N ALA A 78 -31.69 -10.75 22.46
CA ALA A 78 -31.80 -12.20 22.61
C ALA A 78 -32.79 -12.67 23.70
N ALA A 79 -33.30 -11.77 24.56
CA ALA A 79 -34.36 -12.04 25.55
C ALA A 79 -34.11 -13.29 26.43
N GLY A 80 -32.85 -13.61 26.71
CA GLY A 80 -32.46 -14.77 27.53
C GLY A 80 -32.31 -16.08 26.77
N ASN A 81 -32.43 -16.11 25.44
CA ASN A 81 -32.14 -17.31 24.64
C ASN A 81 -30.61 -17.56 24.60
N PRO A 82 -30.11 -18.65 25.23
CA PRO A 82 -28.67 -18.91 25.32
C PRO A 82 -28.02 -19.20 23.96
N SER A 83 -28.78 -19.70 22.96
CA SER A 83 -28.27 -19.94 21.61
C SER A 83 -27.90 -18.64 20.91
N VAL A 84 -28.84 -17.69 20.87
CA VAL A 84 -28.65 -16.38 20.21
C VAL A 84 -27.57 -15.56 20.93
N ILE A 85 -27.50 -15.66 22.27
CA ILE A 85 -26.44 -15.03 23.06
C ILE A 85 -25.06 -15.58 22.69
N ASN A 86 -24.93 -16.90 22.53
CA ASN A 86 -23.65 -17.51 22.15
C ASN A 86 -23.24 -17.15 20.72
N ASP A 87 -24.18 -17.12 19.78
CA ASP A 87 -23.92 -16.72 18.40
C ASP A 87 -23.50 -15.26 18.30
N ALA A 88 -24.19 -14.36 19.00
CA ALA A 88 -23.83 -12.94 19.08
C ALA A 88 -22.43 -12.74 19.68
N LYS A 89 -22.09 -13.46 20.76
CA LYS A 89 -20.74 -13.43 21.35
C LYS A 89 -19.68 -13.92 20.38
N SER A 90 -19.94 -15.00 19.65
CA SER A 90 -19.03 -15.53 18.63
C SER A 90 -18.78 -14.49 17.53
N ARG A 91 -19.84 -13.81 17.05
CA ARG A 91 -19.73 -12.73 16.05
C ARG A 91 -18.92 -11.55 16.56
N ILE A 92 -19.15 -11.10 17.80
CA ILE A 92 -18.37 -10.03 18.44
C ILE A 92 -16.90 -10.44 18.51
N PHE A 93 -16.62 -11.66 18.97
CA PHE A 93 -15.25 -12.17 19.11
C PHE A 93 -14.54 -12.23 17.75
N ASN A 94 -15.21 -12.72 16.71
CA ASN A 94 -14.67 -12.79 15.36
C ASN A 94 -14.42 -11.39 14.76
N ALA A 95 -15.32 -10.43 15.00
CA ALA A 95 -15.13 -9.05 14.56
C ALA A 95 -13.93 -8.38 15.26
N ILE A 96 -13.78 -8.60 16.58
CA ILE A 96 -12.64 -8.09 17.36
C ILE A 96 -11.34 -8.75 16.89
N LEU A 97 -11.33 -10.06 16.67
CA LEU A 97 -10.14 -10.76 16.18
C LEU A 97 -9.74 -10.30 14.78
N GLY A 98 -10.69 -10.07 13.87
CA GLY A 98 -10.41 -9.52 12.54
C GLY A 98 -9.81 -8.13 12.61
N LEU A 99 -10.35 -7.25 13.46
CA LEU A 99 -9.81 -5.92 13.69
C LEU A 99 -8.41 -5.97 14.33
N LEU A 100 -8.23 -6.83 15.33
CA LEU A 100 -6.94 -7.04 15.98
C LEU A 100 -5.89 -7.57 15.00
N LEU A 101 -6.26 -8.45 14.09
CA LEU A 101 -5.39 -8.97 13.04
C LEU A 101 -4.96 -7.86 12.07
N ALA A 102 -5.89 -7.00 11.66
CA ALA A 102 -5.57 -5.85 10.80
C ALA A 102 -4.65 -4.84 11.51
N LEU A 103 -4.92 -4.55 12.80
CA LEU A 103 -4.10 -3.66 13.60
C LEU A 103 -2.71 -4.23 13.89
N THR A 104 -2.60 -5.53 14.18
CA THR A 104 -1.31 -6.19 14.39
C THR A 104 -0.50 -6.24 13.11
N ALA A 105 -1.11 -6.46 11.94
CA ALA A 105 -0.43 -6.33 10.66
C ALA A 105 0.17 -4.92 10.47
N TYR A 106 -0.61 -3.87 10.75
CA TYR A 106 -0.13 -2.49 10.76
C TYR A 106 1.02 -2.27 11.76
N LEU A 107 0.88 -2.83 12.97
CA LEU A 107 1.87 -2.68 14.06
C LEU A 107 3.19 -3.39 13.73
N ILE A 108 3.14 -4.55 13.07
CA ILE A 108 4.33 -5.25 12.58
C ILE A 108 5.02 -4.44 11.48
N LEU A 109 4.25 -3.92 10.51
CA LEU A 109 4.78 -3.08 9.44
C LEU A 109 5.52 -1.86 9.97
N ILE A 110 4.94 -1.14 10.95
CA ILE A 110 5.58 0.05 11.53
C ILE A 110 6.78 -0.29 12.41
N THR A 111 6.73 -1.42 13.13
CA THR A 111 7.80 -1.86 14.03
C THR A 111 9.03 -2.32 13.27
N ILE A 112 8.85 -3.05 12.15
CA ILE A 112 9.98 -3.48 11.30
C ILE A 112 10.55 -2.28 10.56
N ASN A 113 9.72 -1.51 9.86
CA ASN A 113 10.16 -0.33 9.16
C ASN A 113 8.96 0.58 8.81
N PRO A 114 8.86 1.80 9.36
CA PRO A 114 7.77 2.73 9.03
C PRO A 114 7.77 3.14 7.54
N ASN A 115 8.89 2.93 6.84
CA ASN A 115 8.98 3.08 5.40
C ASN A 115 8.29 1.94 4.63
N LEU A 116 7.70 0.92 5.27
CA LEU A 116 6.81 -0.03 4.59
C LEU A 116 5.36 0.43 4.57
N ILE A 117 5.05 1.49 5.32
CA ILE A 117 3.75 2.14 5.35
C ILE A 117 3.79 3.45 4.57
N ASN A 118 4.89 4.21 4.73
CA ASN A 118 5.13 5.46 4.00
C ASN A 118 6.02 5.31 2.75
N LEU A 119 6.41 4.07 2.39
CA LEU A 119 7.25 3.70 1.24
C LEU A 119 8.22 4.77 0.72
N LYS A 120 9.05 5.28 1.64
CA LYS A 120 10.23 6.09 1.31
C LYS A 120 11.42 5.19 1.00
N LEU A 121 11.35 4.49 -0.13
CA LEU A 121 12.54 3.87 -0.70
C LEU A 121 13.36 4.98 -1.34
N THR A 122 14.24 5.61 -0.54
CA THR A 122 15.23 6.56 -1.05
C THR A 122 16.21 5.75 -1.88
N VAL A 123 15.96 5.66 -3.18
CA VAL A 123 17.00 5.30 -4.14
C VAL A 123 17.93 6.51 -4.17
N PRO A 124 19.19 6.39 -3.74
CA PRO A 124 20.10 7.53 -3.71
C PRO A 124 20.17 8.13 -5.13
N PRO A 125 20.01 9.45 -5.27
CA PRO A 125 20.26 10.12 -6.53
C PRO A 125 21.70 9.79 -6.94
N ILE A 126 21.86 9.31 -8.18
CA ILE A 126 23.20 9.28 -8.78
C ILE A 126 23.64 10.75 -8.79
N PRO A 127 24.75 11.11 -8.11
CA PRO A 127 25.14 12.49 -7.95
C PRO A 127 25.19 13.13 -9.34
N ALA A 128 24.35 14.15 -9.54
CA ALA A 128 24.54 15.03 -10.67
C ALA A 128 25.94 15.62 -10.49
N SER A 129 26.88 15.18 -11.32
CA SER A 129 28.12 15.91 -11.48
C SER A 129 27.70 17.30 -11.93
N VAL A 130 27.86 18.26 -11.01
CA VAL A 130 27.85 19.68 -11.27
C VAL A 130 28.66 19.89 -12.54
N ASN A 131 27.99 20.16 -13.66
CA ASN A 131 28.69 20.59 -14.85
C ASN A 131 28.81 22.12 -14.77
N PRO A 132 30.01 22.69 -15.01
CA PRO A 132 30.24 24.14 -15.02
C PRO A 132 29.38 24.90 -16.03
#